data_AF-A0A0B4FP83-F1
#
_entry.id   AF-A0A0B4FP83-F1
#
_cell.length_a   1.000
_cell.length_b   1.000
_cell.length_c   1.000
_cell.angle_alpha   90.00
_cell.angle_beta   90.00
_cell.angle_gamma   90.00
#
_symmetry.space_group_name_H-M   'P 1'
#
loop_
_entity.id
_entity.type
_entity.pdbx_description
1 polymer ?
#
loop_
_entity_poly.entity_id
_entity_poly.type
_entity_poly.pdbx_seq_one_letter_code
_entity_poly.pdbx_strand_id
1 'polypeptide(L)'
;MMTNSIPDRLRDYLQRVGGGGRYSVPRLAPVILSMSLIALLGALVGWFGAQKLSINKLAAISRQIQQAQVMEKPCGETPAEARARGCYLDVISFCWMPERCYDAELSQHLTG
;
A
#
# COMPACT_ATOMS: atom_id res chain seq x y z
N MET A 1 -56.82 -8.62 41.15
CA MET A 1 -56.44 -8.01 39.86
C MET A 1 -55.70 -6.71 40.17
N MET A 2 -54.37 -6.69 40.08
CA MET A 2 -53.56 -5.48 40.27
C MET A 2 -53.50 -4.73 38.95
N THR A 3 -54.02 -3.51 38.91
CA THR A 3 -54.02 -2.67 37.72
C THR A 3 -52.62 -2.09 37.52
N ASN A 4 -51.98 -2.41 36.38
CA ASN A 4 -50.73 -1.81 35.93
C ASN A 4 -50.97 -0.38 35.45
N SER A 5 -51.28 0.53 36.37
CA SER A 5 -51.41 1.96 36.07
C SER A 5 -50.13 2.69 36.46
N ILE A 6 -49.46 3.26 35.46
CA ILE A 6 -48.28 4.12 35.64
C ILE A 6 -48.67 5.31 36.53
N PRO A 7 -47.96 5.59 37.63
CA PRO A 7 -48.29 6.69 38.54
C PRO A 7 -48.19 8.04 37.82
N ASP A 8 -49.14 8.94 38.06
CA ASP A 8 -49.27 10.21 37.34
C ASP A 8 -48.01 11.07 37.41
N ARG A 9 -47.24 10.96 38.50
CA ARG A 9 -45.95 11.64 38.65
C ARG A 9 -44.90 11.17 37.64
N LEU A 10 -44.90 9.88 37.32
CA LEU A 10 -44.01 9.31 36.30
C LEU A 10 -44.47 9.71 34.89
N ARG A 11 -45.79 9.84 34.67
CA ARG A 11 -46.36 10.38 33.43
C ARG A 11 -45.93 11.83 33.18
N ASP A 12 -46.00 12.67 34.22
CA ASP A 12 -45.56 14.07 34.18
C ASP A 12 -44.05 14.20 33.91
N TYR A 13 -43.26 13.32 34.55
CA TYR A 13 -41.81 13.30 34.35
C TYR A 13 -41.45 12.89 32.91
N LEU A 14 -42.12 11.87 32.37
CA LEU A 14 -41.92 11.44 30.99
C LEU A 14 -42.40 12.48 29.97
N GLN A 15 -43.44 13.27 30.26
CA GLN A 15 -43.83 14.40 29.41
C GLN A 15 -42.81 15.54 29.44
N ARG A 16 -42.18 15.81 30.59
CA ARG A 16 -41.12 16.83 30.68
C ARG A 16 -39.82 16.39 30.02
N VAL A 17 -39.40 15.14 30.20
CA VAL A 17 -38.17 14.60 29.58
C VAL A 17 -38.38 14.28 28.10
N GLY A 18 -39.57 13.84 27.71
CA GLY A 18 -39.99 13.60 26.33
C GLY A 18 -40.42 14.85 25.57
N GLY A 19 -40.34 16.03 26.21
CA GLY A 19 -40.50 17.33 25.59
C GLY A 19 -39.32 17.66 24.67
N GLY A 20 -39.13 16.85 23.62
CA GLY A 20 -38.34 17.23 22.47
C GLY A 20 -38.94 18.51 21.92
N GLY A 21 -38.33 19.63 22.24
CA GLY A 21 -38.70 20.93 21.69
C GLY A 21 -38.84 20.75 20.19
N ARG A 22 -40.02 21.06 19.64
CA ARG A 22 -40.22 21.13 18.21
C ARG A 22 -39.28 22.20 17.69
N TYR A 23 -38.08 21.83 17.32
CA TYR A 23 -37.25 22.65 16.46
C TYR A 23 -38.08 22.82 15.20
N SER A 24 -38.73 23.97 15.07
CA SER A 24 -39.34 24.39 13.81
C SER A 24 -38.17 24.69 12.89
N VAL A 25 -37.61 23.63 12.32
CA VAL A 25 -36.60 23.76 11.28
C VAL A 25 -37.30 24.50 10.14
N PRO A 26 -36.80 25.68 9.73
CA PRO A 26 -37.36 26.36 8.58
C PRO A 26 -37.34 25.38 7.40
N ARG A 27 -38.36 25.38 6.54
CA ARG A 27 -38.46 24.44 5.38
C ARG A 27 -37.20 24.40 4.51
N LEU A 28 -36.37 25.45 4.57
CA LEU A 28 -35.08 25.56 3.89
C LEU A 28 -33.97 24.73 4.54
N ALA A 29 -34.02 24.46 5.85
CA ALA A 29 -32.99 23.69 6.57
C ALA A 29 -32.79 22.25 6.06
N PRO A 30 -33.83 21.41 5.87
CA PRO A 30 -33.62 20.07 5.30
C PRO A 30 -33.14 20.13 3.84
N VAL A 31 -33.53 21.16 3.08
CA VAL A 31 -33.06 21.38 1.70
C VAL A 31 -31.56 21.70 1.70
N ILE A 32 -31.11 22.63 2.56
CA ILE A 32 -29.70 22.99 2.68
C ILE A 32 -28.84 21.80 3.12
N LEU A 33 -29.33 21.00 4.08
CA LEU A 33 -28.63 19.79 4.54
C LEU A 33 -28.52 18.74 3.42
N SER A 34 -29.60 18.53 2.66
CA SER A 34 -29.58 17.59 1.52
C SER A 34 -28.63 18.04 0.41
N MET A 35 -28.62 19.33 0.05
CA MET A 35 -27.70 19.88 -0.95
C MET A 35 -26.25 19.80 -0.51
N SER A 36 -25.98 20.08 0.77
CA SER A 36 -24.63 19.97 1.33
C SER A 36 -24.14 18.52 1.33
N LEU A 37 -25.01 17.57 1.69
CA LEU A 37 -24.69 16.14 1.65
C LEU A 37 -24.38 15.67 0.22
N ILE A 38 -25.20 16.06 -0.76
CA ILE A 38 -24.98 15.71 -2.17
C ILE A 38 -23.67 16.32 -2.68
N ALA A 39 -23.36 17.57 -2.33
CA ALA A 39 -22.11 18.21 -2.71
C ALA A 39 -20.88 17.49 -2.10
N LEU A 40 -20.96 17.09 -0.84
CA LEU A 40 -19.89 16.32 -0.17
C LEU A 40 -19.72 14.94 -0.81
N LEU A 41 -20.80 14.22 -1.08
CA LEU A 41 -20.74 12.92 -1.75
C LEU A 41 -20.20 13.04 -3.17
N GLY A 42 -20.60 14.08 -3.92
CA GLY A 42 -20.06 14.37 -5.24
C GLY A 42 -18.56 14.68 -5.23
N ALA A 43 -18.10 15.47 -4.25
CA ALA A 43 -16.68 15.76 -4.06
C ALA A 43 -15.88 14.50 -3.71
N LEU A 44 -16.42 13.62 -2.85
CA LEU A 44 -15.79 12.34 -2.52
C LEU A 44 -15.69 11.44 -3.76
N VAL A 45 -16.78 11.26 -4.50
CA VAL A 45 -16.80 10.43 -5.71
C VAL A 45 -15.87 10.98 -6.80
N GLY A 46 -15.84 12.30 -7.00
CA GLY A 46 -14.92 12.96 -7.94
C GLY A 46 -13.45 12.78 -7.53
N TRP A 47 -13.14 12.88 -6.24
CA TRP A 47 -11.81 12.64 -5.69
C TRP A 47 -11.36 11.19 -5.90
N PHE A 48 -12.24 10.22 -5.63
CA PHE A 48 -11.96 8.79 -5.87
C PHE A 48 -11.85 8.46 -7.37
N GLY A 49 -12.59 9.16 -8.24
CA GLY A 49 -12.48 9.04 -9.70
C GLY A 49 -11.12 9.48 -10.24
N ALA A 50 -10.54 10.53 -9.67
CA ALA A 50 -9.20 11.01 -10.01
C ALA A 50 -8.06 10.09 -9.50
N GLN A 51 -8.32 9.26 -8.48
CA GLN A 51 -7.36 8.30 -7.92
C GLN A 51 -7.18 7.01 -8.75
N LYS A 52 -7.76 6.91 -9.97
CA LYS A 52 -7.43 5.84 -10.94
C LYS A 52 -5.97 5.87 -11.44
N LEU A 53 -5.16 6.82 -10.99
CA LEU A 53 -3.81 7.05 -11.48
C LEU A 53 -2.72 6.16 -10.86
N SER A 54 -3.02 5.27 -9.91
CA SER A 54 -1.96 4.58 -9.14
C SER A 54 -1.66 3.12 -9.51
N ILE A 55 -2.56 2.41 -10.20
CA ILE A 55 -2.35 0.98 -10.53
C ILE A 55 -1.35 0.81 -11.70
N ASN A 56 -1.38 1.73 -12.67
CA ASN A 56 -0.49 1.68 -13.84
C ASN A 56 0.99 1.88 -13.45
N LYS A 57 1.27 2.66 -12.39
CA LYS A 57 2.64 2.86 -11.88
C LYS A 57 3.18 1.59 -11.23
N LEU A 58 2.36 0.90 -10.44
CA LEU A 58 2.73 -0.37 -9.82
C LEU A 58 2.98 -1.46 -10.88
N ALA A 59 2.14 -1.51 -11.92
CA ALA A 59 2.33 -2.44 -13.04
C ALA A 59 3.56 -2.12 -13.91
N ALA A 60 3.94 -0.84 -14.05
CA ALA A 60 5.16 -0.44 -14.74
C ALA A 60 6.42 -0.79 -13.94
N ILE A 61 6.40 -0.57 -12.62
CA ILE A 61 7.51 -0.93 -11.72
C ILE A 61 7.69 -2.45 -11.66
N SER A 62 6.61 -3.23 -11.58
CA SER A 62 6.72 -4.70 -11.56
C SER A 62 7.32 -5.26 -12.85
N ARG A 63 6.96 -4.69 -14.02
CA ARG A 63 7.57 -5.05 -15.30
C ARG A 63 9.06 -4.77 -15.35
N GLN A 64 9.50 -3.63 -14.82
CA GLN A 64 10.92 -3.27 -14.78
C GLN A 64 11.73 -4.24 -13.91
N ILE A 65 11.19 -4.63 -12.75
CA ILE A 65 11.85 -5.60 -11.85
C ILE A 65 11.93 -6.99 -12.49
N GLN A 66 10.88 -7.44 -13.19
CA GLN A 66 10.92 -8.72 -13.91
C GLN A 66 11.88 -8.72 -15.10
N GLN A 67 12.16 -7.56 -15.69
CA GLN A 67 13.11 -7.42 -16.79
C GLN A 67 14.56 -7.27 -16.34
N ALA A 68 14.84 -7.23 -15.03
CA ALA A 68 16.18 -7.46 -14.52
C ALA A 68 16.61 -8.85 -14.99
N GLN A 69 17.31 -8.86 -16.13
CA GLN A 69 17.76 -10.05 -16.81
C GLN A 69 18.40 -10.95 -15.76
N VAL A 70 17.95 -12.21 -15.68
CA VAL A 70 18.64 -13.22 -14.90
C VAL A 70 20.04 -13.29 -15.48
N MET A 71 20.99 -12.61 -14.82
CA MET A 71 22.40 -12.65 -15.19
C MET A 71 22.81 -14.10 -15.04
N GLU A 72 23.05 -14.77 -16.16
CA GLU A 72 23.59 -16.11 -16.14
C GLU A 72 24.93 -16.05 -15.42
N LYS A 73 25.13 -16.90 -14.41
CA LYS A 73 26.39 -17.01 -13.67
C LYS A 73 27.29 -18.00 -14.43
N PRO A 74 28.20 -17.55 -15.31
CA PRO A 74 28.99 -18.46 -16.14
C PRO A 74 29.84 -19.42 -15.31
N CYS A 75 30.30 -18.99 -14.13
CA CYS A 75 31.23 -19.74 -13.29
C CYS A 75 30.56 -20.64 -12.23
N GLY A 76 29.23 -20.76 -12.22
CA GLY A 76 28.51 -21.59 -11.24
C GLY A 76 28.48 -20.97 -9.84
N GLU A 77 28.17 -21.79 -8.83
CA GLU A 77 28.01 -21.33 -7.44
C GLU A 77 29.09 -21.85 -6.49
N THR A 78 29.86 -22.85 -6.92
CA THR A 78 30.90 -23.46 -6.07
C THR A 78 32.30 -23.31 -6.68
N PRO A 79 33.37 -23.29 -5.86
CA PRO A 79 34.74 -23.33 -6.35
C PRO A 79 35.05 -24.54 -7.25
N ALA A 80 34.37 -25.68 -7.03
CA ALA A 80 34.54 -26.86 -7.86
C ALA A 80 33.95 -26.65 -9.26
N GLU A 81 32.74 -26.10 -9.34
CA GLU A 81 32.09 -25.75 -10.61
C GLU A 81 32.87 -24.68 -11.37
N ALA A 82 33.33 -23.63 -10.70
CA ALA A 82 34.07 -22.55 -11.33
C ALA A 82 35.36 -23.06 -12.00
N ARG A 83 36.13 -23.90 -11.30
CA ARG A 83 37.33 -24.52 -11.88
C ARG A 83 36.99 -25.49 -13.01
N ALA A 84 35.95 -26.30 -12.85
CA ALA A 84 35.50 -27.21 -13.90
C ALA A 84 35.06 -26.48 -15.19
N ARG A 85 34.60 -25.23 -15.06
CA ARG A 85 34.20 -24.35 -16.16
C ARG A 85 35.33 -23.43 -16.67
N GLY A 86 36.56 -23.57 -16.17
CA GLY A 86 37.71 -22.77 -16.61
C GLY A 86 37.68 -21.31 -16.11
N CYS A 87 36.95 -21.02 -15.04
CA CYS A 87 37.00 -19.72 -14.40
C CYS A 87 38.18 -19.59 -13.43
N TYR A 88 38.61 -18.35 -13.22
CA TYR A 88 39.72 -17.98 -12.35
C TYR A 88 39.19 -17.27 -11.11
N LEU A 89 39.84 -17.46 -9.97
CA LEU A 89 39.54 -16.69 -8.77
C LEU A 89 40.22 -15.34 -8.90
N ASP A 90 39.43 -14.27 -9.03
CA ASP A 90 39.96 -12.92 -8.87
C ASP A 90 40.12 -12.62 -7.37
N VAL A 91 41.38 -12.50 -6.94
CA VAL A 91 41.75 -12.24 -5.54
C VAL A 91 41.40 -10.83 -5.07
N ILE A 92 41.08 -9.93 -5.99
CA ILE A 92 40.82 -8.52 -5.69
C ILE A 92 39.35 -8.34 -5.32
N SER A 93 38.46 -8.89 -6.16
CA SER A 93 37.01 -8.84 -5.93
C SER A 93 36.48 -10.07 -5.19
N PHE A 94 37.32 -11.07 -4.92
CA PHE A 94 36.96 -12.35 -4.30
C PHE A 94 35.80 -13.06 -5.02
N CYS A 95 35.77 -12.98 -6.36
CA CYS A 95 34.76 -13.64 -7.18
C CYS A 95 35.39 -14.53 -8.26
N TRP A 96 34.58 -15.46 -8.78
CA TRP A 96 34.99 -16.31 -9.90
C TRP A 96 34.67 -15.63 -11.21
N MET A 97 35.69 -15.47 -12.06
CA MET A 97 35.60 -14.70 -13.28
C MET A 97 35.95 -15.57 -14.50
N PRO A 98 35.20 -15.44 -15.61
CA PRO A 98 35.62 -16.04 -16.89
C PRO A 98 36.94 -15.44 -17.34
N GLU A 99 37.73 -16.21 -18.10
CA GLU A 99 39.06 -15.82 -18.60
C GLU A 99 39.09 -14.40 -19.20
N ARG A 100 38.11 -14.06 -20.05
CA ARG A 100 37.99 -12.74 -20.71
C ARG A 100 37.90 -11.54 -19.77
N CYS A 101 37.53 -11.76 -18.51
CA CYS A 101 37.36 -10.70 -17.51
C CYS A 101 38.37 -10.84 -16.35
N TYR A 102 39.19 -11.89 -16.34
CA TYR A 102 40.19 -12.11 -15.30
C TYR A 102 41.47 -11.33 -15.61
N ASP A 103 41.86 -10.43 -14.71
CA ASP A 103 43.13 -9.70 -14.80
C ASP A 103 44.24 -10.47 -14.09
N ALA A 104 44.95 -11.28 -14.87
CA ALA A 104 46.05 -12.09 -14.37
C ALA A 104 47.26 -11.25 -13.94
N GLU A 105 47.53 -10.13 -14.62
CA GLU A 105 48.67 -9.27 -14.30
C GLU A 105 48.50 -8.65 -12.92
N LEU A 106 47.32 -8.07 -12.69
CA LEU A 106 47.03 -7.45 -11.41
C LEU A 106 46.95 -8.46 -10.27
N SER A 107 46.37 -9.64 -10.53
CA SER A 107 46.32 -10.73 -9.54
C SER A 107 47.71 -11.22 -9.15
N GLN A 108 48.62 -11.37 -10.11
CA GLN A 108 50.01 -11.76 -9.86
C GLN A 108 50.77 -10.69 -9.06
N HIS A 109 50.57 -9.41 -9.38
CA HIS A 109 51.21 -8.32 -8.64
C HIS A 109 50.84 -8.31 -7.15
N LEU A 110 49.61 -8.72 -6.81
CA LEU A 110 49.13 -8.74 -5.43
C LEU A 110 49.43 -10.05 -4.69
N THR A 111 49.86 -11.10 -5.40
CA THR A 111 50.08 -12.44 -4.83
C THR A 111 51.52 -12.95 -4.93
N GLY A 112 52.40 -12.21 -5.61
CA GLY A 112 53.85 -12.48 -5.70
C GLY A 112 54.66 -11.70 -4.68
#